data_AF-A0A4V0HSI3-F1
#
_entry.id   AF-A0A4V0HSI3-F1
#
_cell.length_a   1.000
_cell.length_b   1.000
_cell.length_c   1.000
_cell.angle_alpha   90.00
_cell.angle_beta   90.00
_cell.angle_gamma   90.00
#
_symmetry.space_group_name_H-M   'P 1'
#
loop_
_entity.id
_entity.type
_entity.pdbx_description
1 polymer ?
#
loop_
_entity_poly.entity_id
_entity_poly.type
_entity_poly.pdbx_seq_one_letter_code
_entity_poly.pdbx_strand_id
1 'polypeptide(L)'
;MAARRLRLDSSAGLSPFAAACLDPAFPLVVVVLDGPPAGAANPVEAGLAADLVVALRERLCDGPGPYASDATFFARGVFVVSPHRAHIRCIKRELSARREWTSAPFVDTVDKMQGQEAEAVVVSYGVSDPEHALRESEFIYGLQRLNVSVTRAGSKTVLFLPKPLVDGLPAMLSCEPAARGLGFIQATLREVERQEPAVTFPLPAGGVARVYRAGSPPAVDPI
;
A
#
# COMPACT_ATOMS: atom_id res chain seq x y z
N MET A 1 -5.92 -7.61 -22.10
CA MET A 1 -5.79 -8.84 -21.29
C MET A 1 -6.61 -8.66 -20.01
N ALA A 2 -7.40 -9.66 -19.59
CA ALA A 2 -8.12 -9.57 -18.33
C ALA A 2 -7.13 -9.56 -17.16
N ALA A 3 -7.28 -8.63 -16.22
CA ALA A 3 -6.42 -8.57 -15.03
C ALA A 3 -6.57 -9.86 -14.21
N ARG A 4 -5.44 -10.48 -13.84
CA ARG A 4 -5.43 -11.65 -12.96
C ARG A 4 -5.96 -11.22 -11.59
N ARG A 5 -6.93 -11.96 -11.04
CA ARG A 5 -7.53 -11.66 -9.74
C ARG A 5 -6.78 -12.34 -8.61
N LEU A 6 -6.81 -11.73 -7.42
CA LEU A 6 -6.25 -12.29 -6.20
C LEU A 6 -6.96 -13.61 -5.87
N ARG A 7 -6.21 -14.67 -5.60
CA ARG A 7 -6.76 -15.97 -5.23
C ARG A 7 -6.58 -16.20 -3.74
N LEU A 8 -7.67 -16.13 -2.99
CA LEU A 8 -7.70 -16.41 -1.56
C LEU A 8 -8.47 -17.72 -1.32
N ASP A 9 -7.98 -18.55 -0.42
CA ASP A 9 -8.62 -19.82 -0.03
C ASP A 9 -9.99 -19.58 0.64
N SER A 10 -10.07 -18.54 1.47
CA SER A 10 -11.31 -18.13 2.12
C SER A 10 -11.24 -16.64 2.52
N SER A 11 -12.39 -15.96 2.53
CA SER A 11 -12.52 -14.64 3.15
C SER A 11 -12.91 -14.69 4.64
N ALA A 12 -13.18 -15.90 5.17
CA ALA A 12 -13.60 -16.08 6.56
C ALA A 12 -12.50 -15.64 7.55
N GLY A 13 -12.93 -14.99 8.63
CA GLY A 13 -12.06 -14.52 9.70
C GLY A 13 -11.22 -13.28 9.38
N LEU A 14 -11.36 -12.69 8.19
CA LEU A 14 -10.78 -11.38 7.90
C LEU A 14 -11.46 -10.30 8.75
N SER A 15 -10.68 -9.36 9.28
CA SER A 15 -11.26 -8.14 9.84
C SER A 15 -12.03 -7.38 8.75
N PRO A 16 -13.05 -6.58 9.08
CA PRO A 16 -13.79 -5.79 8.09
C PRO A 16 -12.87 -4.92 7.21
N PHE A 17 -11.82 -4.34 7.81
CA PHE A 17 -10.81 -3.58 7.09
C PHE A 17 -10.02 -4.45 6.09
N ALA A 18 -9.53 -5.61 6.53
CA ALA A 18 -8.76 -6.51 5.66
C ALA A 18 -9.64 -7.10 4.54
N ALA A 19 -10.90 -7.42 4.83
CA ALA A 19 -11.87 -7.88 3.84
C ALA A 19 -12.09 -6.82 2.76
N ALA A 20 -12.24 -5.54 3.13
CA ALA A 20 -12.37 -4.45 2.17
C ALA A 20 -11.12 -4.25 1.32
N CYS A 21 -9.92 -4.41 1.90
CA CYS A 21 -8.66 -4.20 1.18
C CYS A 21 -8.27 -5.38 0.27
N LEU A 22 -8.64 -6.61 0.64
CA LEU A 22 -8.20 -7.83 -0.04
C LEU A 22 -9.27 -8.44 -0.95
N ASP A 23 -10.46 -7.83 -1.05
CA ASP A 23 -11.54 -8.29 -1.92
C ASP A 23 -11.04 -8.48 -3.38
N PRO A 24 -11.04 -9.71 -3.92
CA PRO A 24 -10.56 -10.01 -5.28
C PRO A 24 -11.23 -9.25 -6.42
N ALA A 25 -12.40 -8.63 -6.19
CA ALA A 25 -13.06 -7.80 -7.18
C ALA A 25 -12.32 -6.49 -7.50
N PHE A 26 -11.50 -6.00 -6.56
CA PHE A 26 -10.86 -4.68 -6.66
C PHE A 26 -9.33 -4.81 -6.72
N PRO A 27 -8.71 -5.00 -7.90
CA PRO A 27 -7.26 -5.17 -8.03
C PRO A 27 -6.45 -3.97 -7.49
N LEU A 28 -7.03 -2.77 -7.45
CA LEU A 28 -6.42 -1.61 -6.80
C LEU A 28 -7.27 -1.16 -5.60
N VAL A 29 -6.62 -1.01 -4.46
CA VAL A 29 -7.17 -0.39 -3.26
C VAL A 29 -6.26 0.74 -2.80
N VAL A 30 -6.83 1.90 -2.51
CA VAL A 30 -6.12 3.03 -1.92
C VAL A 30 -6.70 3.30 -0.53
N VAL A 31 -5.85 3.33 0.48
CA VAL A 31 -6.21 3.56 1.88
C VAL A 31 -5.68 4.92 2.30
N VAL A 32 -6.57 5.89 2.48
CA VAL A 32 -6.22 7.21 2.99
C VAL A 32 -6.36 7.23 4.51
N LEU A 33 -5.26 7.49 5.21
CA LEU A 33 -5.20 7.53 6.67
C LEU A 33 -5.31 8.96 7.18
N ASP A 34 -6.43 9.26 7.83
CA ASP A 34 -6.74 10.53 8.46
C ASP A 34 -6.65 10.36 9.98
N GLY A 35 -5.43 10.41 10.49
CA GLY A 35 -5.10 10.15 11.89
C GLY A 35 -4.10 11.18 12.43
N PRO A 36 -3.70 11.03 13.70
CA PRO A 36 -2.75 11.95 14.32
C PRO A 36 -1.45 12.04 13.52
N PRO A 37 -0.79 13.21 13.47
CA PRO A 37 0.46 13.38 12.77
C PRO A 37 1.51 12.39 13.30
N ALA A 38 2.12 11.65 12.39
CA ALA A 38 3.31 10.87 12.63
C ALA A 38 4.53 11.55 11.97
N GLY A 39 5.70 11.36 12.56
CA GLY A 39 6.97 11.89 12.04
C GLY A 39 7.49 11.07 10.85
N ALA A 40 8.71 10.54 10.97
CA ALA A 40 9.36 9.77 9.90
C ALA A 40 8.85 8.33 9.71
N ALA A 41 7.93 7.87 10.56
CA ALA A 41 7.28 6.56 10.45
C ALA A 41 5.90 6.64 11.12
N ASN A 42 4.93 5.90 10.57
CA ASN A 42 3.57 5.84 11.08
C ASN A 42 3.25 4.43 11.61
N PRO A 43 3.27 4.20 12.95
CA PRO A 43 3.01 2.89 13.53
C PRO A 43 1.61 2.35 13.21
N VAL A 44 0.60 3.22 13.09
CA VAL A 44 -0.77 2.80 12.73
C VAL A 44 -0.80 2.26 11.31
N GLU A 45 -0.19 2.98 10.37
CA GLU A 45 -0.08 2.52 8.98
C GLU A 45 0.74 1.23 8.88
N ALA A 46 1.88 1.17 9.54
CA ALA A 46 2.75 -0.01 9.55
C ALA A 46 2.03 -1.24 10.13
N GLY A 47 1.22 -1.03 11.17
CA GLY A 47 0.40 -2.07 11.78
C GLY A 47 -0.66 -2.59 10.80
N LEU A 48 -1.42 -1.71 10.17
CA LEU A 48 -2.42 -2.09 9.17
C LEU A 48 -1.80 -2.83 7.98
N ALA A 49 -0.65 -2.36 7.48
CA ALA A 49 0.09 -3.05 6.43
C ALA A 49 0.52 -4.46 6.88
N ALA A 50 1.02 -4.61 8.12
CA ALA A 50 1.40 -5.89 8.68
C ALA A 50 0.20 -6.84 8.86
N ASP A 51 -0.96 -6.32 9.28
CA ASP A 51 -2.21 -7.08 9.36
C ASP A 51 -2.65 -7.63 8.00
N LEU A 52 -2.55 -6.83 6.93
CA LEU A 52 -2.83 -7.29 5.58
C LEU A 52 -1.85 -8.38 5.12
N VAL A 53 -0.56 -8.25 5.45
CA VAL A 53 0.45 -9.26 5.09
C VAL A 53 0.20 -10.58 5.80
N VAL A 54 -0.18 -10.56 7.09
CA VAL A 54 -0.56 -11.77 7.83
C VAL A 54 -1.81 -12.40 7.22
N ALA A 55 -2.84 -11.59 6.93
CA ALA A 55 -4.06 -12.06 6.29
C ALA A 55 -3.77 -12.73 4.92
N LEU A 56 -2.89 -12.13 4.11
CA LEU A 56 -2.42 -12.71 2.85
C LEU A 56 -1.63 -13.99 3.09
N ARG A 57 -0.71 -14.03 4.06
CA ARG A 57 0.09 -15.23 4.33
C ARG A 57 -0.76 -16.45 4.62
N GLU A 58 -1.85 -16.26 5.36
CA GLU A 58 -2.75 -17.33 5.78
C GLU A 58 -3.66 -17.84 4.65
N ARG A 59 -3.90 -17.04 3.60
CA ARG A 59 -5.00 -17.28 2.64
C ARG A 59 -4.60 -17.22 1.17
N LEU A 60 -3.52 -16.53 0.83
CA LEU A 60 -3.10 -16.32 -0.56
C LEU A 60 -2.66 -17.65 -1.16
N CYS A 61 -3.35 -18.06 -2.23
CA CYS A 61 -3.14 -19.37 -2.84
C CYS A 61 -2.01 -19.38 -3.84
N ASP A 62 -1.20 -20.43 -3.76
CA ASP A 62 -0.28 -20.88 -4.80
C ASP A 62 -0.68 -22.29 -5.26
N GLY A 63 -1.24 -22.39 -6.46
CA GLY A 63 -1.86 -23.64 -6.92
C GLY A 63 -3.19 -23.92 -6.20
N PRO A 64 -3.39 -25.10 -5.59
CA PRO A 64 -4.68 -25.51 -5.01
C PRO A 64 -4.97 -24.95 -3.62
N GLY A 65 -3.99 -24.35 -2.93
CA GLY A 65 -4.16 -23.84 -1.57
C GLY A 65 -3.11 -22.77 -1.21
N PRO A 66 -3.06 -22.32 0.05
CA PRO A 66 -2.16 -21.26 0.49
C PRO A 66 -0.67 -21.56 0.24
N TYR A 67 0.14 -20.50 0.15
CA TYR A 67 1.60 -20.63 0.08
C TYR A 67 2.17 -21.58 1.15
N ALA A 68 2.97 -22.56 0.71
CA ALA A 68 3.50 -23.61 1.59
C ALA A 68 4.52 -23.10 2.63
N SER A 69 5.24 -22.02 2.34
CA SER A 69 6.31 -21.50 3.21
C SER A 69 6.38 -19.98 3.19
N ASP A 70 6.95 -19.40 4.24
CA ASP A 70 7.19 -17.95 4.32
C ASP A 70 8.21 -17.49 3.28
N ALA A 71 9.20 -18.34 2.96
CA ALA A 71 10.20 -18.05 1.95
C ALA A 71 9.57 -17.90 0.56
N THR A 72 8.71 -18.84 0.14
CA THR A 72 8.02 -18.75 -1.15
C THR A 72 6.97 -17.63 -1.17
N PHE A 73 6.30 -17.39 -0.05
CA PHE A 73 5.35 -16.28 0.10
C PHE A 73 6.01 -14.92 -0.09
N PHE A 74 7.15 -14.66 0.55
CA PHE A 74 7.86 -13.39 0.39
C PHE A 74 8.70 -13.29 -0.89
N ALA A 75 8.93 -14.39 -1.61
CA ALA A 75 9.62 -14.36 -2.88
C ALA A 75 8.71 -13.98 -4.06
N ARG A 76 7.41 -14.29 -3.99
CA ARG A 76 6.46 -14.09 -5.11
C ARG A 76 5.00 -13.87 -4.72
N GLY A 77 4.62 -14.14 -3.48
CA GLY A 77 3.25 -13.94 -3.01
C GLY A 77 2.97 -12.49 -2.67
N VAL A 78 3.78 -11.90 -1.79
CA VAL A 78 3.65 -10.50 -1.38
C VAL A 78 4.98 -9.77 -1.33
N PHE A 79 4.97 -8.52 -1.80
CA PHE A 79 6.01 -7.55 -1.50
C PHE A 79 5.44 -6.38 -0.69
N VAL A 80 6.18 -5.91 0.31
CA VAL A 80 5.85 -4.68 1.04
C VAL A 80 6.87 -3.60 0.70
N VAL A 81 6.37 -2.42 0.36
CA VAL A 81 7.18 -1.37 -0.24
C VAL A 81 7.01 -0.09 0.53
N SER A 82 8.11 0.61 0.79
CA SER A 82 8.05 1.93 1.41
C SER A 82 9.20 2.82 0.92
N PRO A 83 8.97 4.14 0.74
CA PRO A 83 10.02 5.06 0.30
C PRO A 83 11.10 5.31 1.36
N HIS A 84 10.80 5.12 2.66
CA HIS A 84 11.71 5.51 3.74
C HIS A 84 12.16 4.35 4.64
N ARG A 85 13.47 4.33 4.91
CA ARG A 85 14.11 3.32 5.79
C ARG A 85 13.57 3.30 7.21
N ALA A 86 13.18 4.45 7.77
CA ALA A 86 12.59 4.52 9.10
C ALA A 86 11.25 3.77 9.16
N HIS A 87 10.39 3.99 8.15
CA HIS A 87 9.11 3.31 8.04
C HIS A 87 9.26 1.82 7.69
N ILE A 88 10.21 1.45 6.83
CA ILE A 88 10.57 0.04 6.58
C ILE A 88 10.89 -0.70 7.90
N ARG A 89 11.69 -0.09 8.78
CA ARG A 89 12.00 -0.67 10.09
C ARG A 89 10.76 -0.80 10.97
N CYS A 90 9.85 0.18 10.91
CA CYS A 90 8.57 0.12 11.63
C CYS A 90 7.72 -1.05 11.16
N ILE A 91 7.52 -1.20 9.85
CA ILE A 91 6.76 -2.30 9.25
C ILE A 91 7.38 -3.66 9.65
N LYS A 92 8.71 -3.81 9.56
CA LYS A 92 9.39 -5.05 9.97
C LYS A 92 9.12 -5.39 11.44
N ARG A 93 9.13 -4.38 12.34
CA ARG A 93 8.77 -4.58 13.76
C ARG A 93 7.32 -5.03 13.93
N GLU A 94 6.39 -4.37 13.26
CA GLU A 94 4.96 -4.70 13.30
C GLU A 94 4.66 -6.11 12.76
N LEU A 95 5.39 -6.55 11.72
CA LEU A 95 5.33 -7.91 11.21
C LEU A 95 5.85 -8.94 12.22
N SER A 96 7.02 -8.69 12.82
CA SER A 96 7.59 -9.57 13.86
C SER A 96 6.70 -9.66 15.10
N ALA A 97 5.96 -8.60 15.43
CA ALA A 97 5.06 -8.58 16.59
C ALA A 97 3.79 -9.43 16.40
N ARG A 98 3.36 -9.66 15.15
CA ARG A 98 2.12 -10.39 14.84
C ARG A 98 2.33 -11.88 14.63
N ARG A 99 3.51 -12.28 14.16
CA ARG A 99 3.80 -13.66 13.77
C ARG A 99 5.30 -13.93 13.85
N GLU A 100 5.64 -15.12 14.33
CA GLU A 100 6.99 -15.65 14.17
C GLU A 100 7.18 -16.11 12.72
N TRP A 101 8.07 -15.45 11.98
CA TRP A 101 8.34 -15.73 10.58
C TRP A 101 9.52 -16.68 10.43
N THR A 102 9.36 -17.75 9.65
CA THR A 102 10.44 -18.71 9.37
C THR A 102 11.40 -18.22 8.28
N SER A 103 11.02 -17.15 7.58
CA SER A 103 11.84 -16.43 6.60
C SER A 103 11.70 -14.94 6.81
N ALA A 104 12.76 -14.18 6.52
CA ALA A 104 12.73 -12.72 6.65
C ALA A 104 11.66 -12.11 5.72
N PRO A 105 10.77 -11.23 6.23
CA PRO A 105 9.81 -10.53 5.39
C PRO A 105 10.48 -9.64 4.35
N PHE A 106 9.99 -9.71 3.11
CA PHE A 106 10.38 -8.76 2.07
C PHE A 106 9.69 -7.40 2.31
N VAL A 107 10.42 -6.49 2.95
CA VAL A 107 10.02 -5.08 3.14
C VAL A 107 11.19 -4.19 2.78
N ASP A 108 11.07 -3.46 1.68
CA ASP A 108 12.16 -2.61 1.16
C ASP A 108 11.66 -1.46 0.28
N THR A 109 12.59 -0.71 -0.32
CA THR A 109 12.26 0.34 -1.29
C THR A 109 11.97 -0.25 -2.67
N VAL A 110 11.28 0.53 -3.50
CA VAL A 110 10.95 0.20 -4.90
C VAL A 110 12.17 -0.25 -5.71
N ASP A 111 13.34 0.35 -5.45
CA ASP A 111 14.57 0.06 -6.18
C ASP A 111 15.02 -1.40 -6.01
N LYS A 112 14.65 -2.04 -4.90
CA LYS A 112 14.99 -3.44 -4.61
C LYS A 112 14.03 -4.45 -5.27
N MET A 113 12.98 -3.96 -5.92
CA MET A 113 11.99 -4.78 -6.64
C MET A 113 12.22 -4.81 -8.16
N GLN A 114 13.28 -4.14 -8.66
CA GLN A 114 13.50 -4.04 -10.10
C GLN A 114 13.63 -5.42 -10.74
N GLY A 115 12.76 -5.69 -11.72
CA GLY A 115 12.71 -6.97 -12.45
C GLY A 115 12.00 -8.11 -11.72
N GLN A 116 11.38 -7.85 -10.55
CA GLN A 116 10.60 -8.84 -9.80
C GLN A 116 9.12 -8.45 -9.73
N GLU A 117 8.25 -9.43 -9.62
CA GLU A 117 6.80 -9.25 -9.48
C GLU A 117 6.29 -10.15 -8.36
N ALA A 118 5.21 -9.71 -7.70
CA ALA A 118 4.51 -10.50 -6.70
C ALA A 118 3.01 -10.53 -7.00
N GLU A 119 2.29 -11.53 -6.50
CA GLU A 119 0.83 -11.59 -6.68
C GLU A 119 0.14 -10.40 -6.02
N ALA A 120 0.61 -9.96 -4.85
CA ALA A 120 0.16 -8.77 -4.15
C ALA A 120 1.32 -7.83 -3.82
N VAL A 121 1.07 -6.53 -3.89
CA VAL A 121 1.99 -5.49 -3.43
C VAL A 121 1.27 -4.60 -2.41
N VAL A 122 1.87 -4.43 -1.24
CA VAL A 122 1.43 -3.50 -0.20
C VAL A 122 2.38 -2.32 -0.17
N VAL A 123 1.93 -1.15 -0.59
CA VAL A 123 2.72 0.09 -0.63
C VAL A 123 2.35 0.92 0.59
N SER A 124 3.33 1.24 1.43
CA SER A 124 3.14 1.97 2.67
C SER A 124 4.10 3.15 2.76
N TYR A 125 3.55 4.35 2.66
CA TYR A 125 4.29 5.61 2.66
C TYR A 125 4.80 5.99 4.05
N GLY A 126 3.94 5.95 5.06
CA GLY A 126 4.30 6.25 6.45
C GLY A 126 4.64 7.70 6.77
N VAL A 127 4.74 8.58 5.77
CA VAL A 127 5.07 10.01 5.94
C VAL A 127 3.82 10.85 6.02
N SER A 128 3.61 11.45 7.19
CA SER A 128 2.51 12.39 7.45
C SER A 128 2.99 13.80 7.83
N ASP A 129 4.30 14.06 7.82
CA ASP A 129 4.87 15.41 7.90
C ASP A 129 5.03 15.98 6.48
N PRO A 130 4.19 16.98 6.08
CA PRO A 130 4.25 17.54 4.74
C PRO A 130 5.53 18.33 4.45
N GLU A 131 6.19 18.90 5.47
CA GLU A 131 7.47 19.60 5.27
C GLU A 131 8.59 18.59 4.98
N HIS A 132 8.58 17.45 5.67
CA HIS A 132 9.47 16.33 5.33
C HIS A 132 9.19 15.79 3.93
N ALA A 133 7.92 15.58 3.57
CA ALA A 133 7.53 15.14 2.24
C ALA A 133 7.98 16.10 1.12
N LEU A 134 7.94 17.41 1.36
CA LEU A 134 8.42 18.42 0.42
C LEU A 134 9.96 18.37 0.27
N ARG A 135 10.71 18.19 1.36
CA ARG A 135 12.18 18.05 1.31
C ARG A 135 12.62 16.79 0.56
N GLU A 136 11.85 15.72 0.68
CA GLU A 136 12.12 14.42 0.06
C GLU A 136 11.24 14.19 -1.19
N SER A 137 10.84 15.26 -1.88
CA SER A 137 9.79 15.22 -2.90
C SER A 137 10.10 14.28 -4.07
N GLU A 138 11.36 14.17 -4.50
CA GLU A 138 11.76 13.23 -5.56
C GLU A 138 11.52 11.76 -5.18
N PHE A 139 11.62 11.42 -3.89
CA PHE A 139 11.41 10.07 -3.40
C PHE A 139 9.93 9.79 -3.08
N ILE A 140 9.25 10.76 -2.45
CA ILE A 140 7.86 10.64 -2.03
C ILE A 140 6.89 10.80 -3.20
N TYR A 141 7.05 11.87 -3.97
CA TYR A 141 6.20 12.22 -5.11
C TYR A 141 6.77 11.74 -6.44
N GLY A 142 7.85 10.96 -6.43
CA GLY A 142 8.46 10.37 -7.62
C GLY A 142 7.49 9.44 -8.36
N LEU A 143 6.95 9.91 -9.49
CA LEU A 143 5.99 9.17 -10.33
C LEU A 143 6.51 7.80 -10.75
N GLN A 144 7.79 7.71 -11.15
CA GLN A 144 8.38 6.43 -11.54
C GLN A 144 8.33 5.41 -10.40
N ARG A 145 8.60 5.82 -9.16
CA ARG A 145 8.57 4.93 -7.99
C ARG A 145 7.13 4.49 -7.69
N LEU A 146 6.18 5.40 -7.78
CA LEU A 146 4.76 5.09 -7.57
C LEU A 146 4.24 4.15 -8.67
N ASN A 147 4.51 4.45 -9.93
CA ASN A 147 4.13 3.61 -11.08
C ASN A 147 4.73 2.21 -10.97
N VAL A 148 6.02 2.11 -10.62
CA VAL A 148 6.64 0.80 -10.38
C VAL A 148 5.94 0.10 -9.22
N SER A 149 5.69 0.77 -8.10
CA SER A 149 4.99 0.14 -6.96
C SER A 149 3.62 -0.43 -7.34
N VAL A 150 2.86 0.30 -8.16
CA VAL A 150 1.51 -0.10 -8.58
C VAL A 150 1.53 -1.20 -9.65
N THR A 151 2.48 -1.16 -10.58
CA THR A 151 2.56 -2.09 -11.72
C THR A 151 3.24 -3.43 -11.41
N ARG A 152 3.92 -3.55 -10.27
CA ARG A 152 4.61 -4.79 -9.85
C ARG A 152 3.69 -5.85 -9.26
N ALA A 153 2.43 -5.49 -9.01
CA ALA A 153 1.42 -6.44 -8.57
C ALA A 153 0.82 -7.19 -9.76
N GLY A 154 0.91 -8.52 -9.72
CA GLY A 154 0.23 -9.36 -10.69
C GLY A 154 -1.29 -9.39 -10.50
N SER A 155 -1.80 -9.16 -9.29
CA SER A 155 -3.23 -9.27 -9.00
C SER A 155 -3.83 -8.28 -8.00
N LYS A 156 -3.04 -7.76 -7.06
CA LYS A 156 -3.53 -6.85 -6.01
C LYS A 156 -2.50 -5.80 -5.63
N THR A 157 -2.89 -4.53 -5.67
CA THR A 157 -2.14 -3.43 -5.07
C THR A 157 -2.97 -2.81 -3.96
N VAL A 158 -2.39 -2.70 -2.75
CA VAL A 158 -2.95 -1.90 -1.66
C VAL A 158 -1.98 -0.76 -1.36
N LEU A 159 -2.41 0.48 -1.61
CA LEU A 159 -1.61 1.69 -1.44
C LEU A 159 -2.10 2.49 -0.22
N PHE A 160 -1.28 2.58 0.81
CA PHE A 160 -1.52 3.45 1.96
C PHE A 160 -0.95 4.84 1.72
N LEU A 161 -1.78 5.86 1.96
CA LEU A 161 -1.42 7.27 1.85
C LEU A 161 -1.90 8.03 3.10
N PRO A 162 -1.00 8.62 3.89
CA PRO A 162 -1.41 9.57 4.92
C PRO A 162 -2.14 10.77 4.31
N LYS A 163 -3.23 11.22 4.93
CA LYS A 163 -4.02 12.37 4.45
C LYS A 163 -3.18 13.65 4.22
N PRO A 164 -2.23 14.02 5.10
CA PRO A 164 -1.39 15.21 4.86
C PRO A 164 -0.55 15.12 3.57
N LEU A 165 -0.21 13.90 3.12
CA LEU A 165 0.50 13.68 1.87
C LEU A 165 -0.41 13.90 0.64
N VAL A 166 -1.68 13.51 0.75
CA VAL A 166 -2.71 13.69 -0.27
C VAL A 166 -3.15 15.15 -0.38
N ASP A 167 -3.28 15.83 0.77
CA ASP A 167 -3.64 17.24 0.83
C ASP A 167 -2.50 18.12 0.31
N GLY A 168 -1.25 17.77 0.66
CA GLY A 168 -0.04 18.48 0.27
C GLY A 168 0.11 19.85 0.95
N LEU A 169 1.21 20.53 0.63
CA LEU A 169 1.45 21.93 1.02
C LEU A 169 1.33 22.85 -0.20
N PRO A 170 0.87 24.10 -0.02
CA PRO A 170 0.91 25.11 -1.10
C PRO A 170 2.30 25.26 -1.73
N ALA A 171 3.36 25.17 -0.91
CA ALA A 171 4.74 25.25 -1.38
C ALA A 171 5.14 24.13 -2.36
N MET A 172 4.44 22.99 -2.36
CA MET A 172 4.69 21.91 -3.34
C MET A 172 4.33 22.32 -4.76
N LEU A 173 3.41 23.27 -4.96
CA LEU A 173 3.05 23.78 -6.29
C LEU A 173 4.21 24.51 -6.98
N SER A 174 5.16 25.03 -6.20
CA SER A 174 6.38 25.66 -6.71
C SER A 174 7.55 24.69 -6.90
N CYS A 175 7.36 23.41 -6.57
CA CYS A 175 8.34 22.34 -6.73
C CYS A 175 7.83 21.35 -7.78
N GLU A 176 8.42 21.40 -8.97
CA GLU A 176 7.93 20.70 -10.18
C GLU A 176 7.71 19.18 -9.98
N PRO A 177 8.65 18.41 -9.38
CA PRO A 177 8.42 16.99 -9.10
C PRO A 177 7.32 16.75 -8.06
N ALA A 178 7.25 17.59 -7.01
CA ALA A 178 6.25 17.48 -5.96
C ALA A 178 4.84 17.76 -6.51
N ALA A 179 4.70 18.82 -7.31
CA ALA A 179 3.44 19.20 -7.94
C ALA A 179 2.90 18.09 -8.85
N ARG A 180 3.77 17.50 -9.69
CA ARG A 180 3.38 16.39 -10.57
C ARG A 180 2.93 15.16 -9.79
N GLY A 181 3.71 14.71 -8.81
CA GLY A 181 3.36 13.54 -8.03
C GLY A 181 2.12 13.72 -7.16
N LEU A 182 1.96 14.91 -6.55
CA LEU A 182 0.74 15.25 -5.80
C LEU A 182 -0.48 15.25 -6.72
N GLY A 183 -0.37 15.86 -7.90
CA GLY A 183 -1.43 15.87 -8.90
C GLY A 183 -1.83 14.45 -9.34
N PHE A 184 -0.86 13.57 -9.56
CA PHE A 184 -1.10 12.17 -9.89
C PHE A 184 -1.82 11.41 -8.76
N ILE A 185 -1.37 11.56 -7.51
CA ILE A 185 -2.02 10.94 -6.35
C ILE A 185 -3.47 11.40 -6.24
N GLN A 186 -3.72 12.70 -6.35
CA GLN A 186 -5.07 13.26 -6.27
C GLN A 186 -5.95 12.82 -7.44
N ALA A 187 -5.41 12.76 -8.67
CA ALA A 187 -6.13 12.27 -9.84
C ALA A 187 -6.49 10.78 -9.70
N THR A 188 -5.56 9.97 -9.22
CA THR A 188 -5.77 8.54 -8.94
C THR A 188 -6.89 8.35 -7.91
N LEU A 189 -6.84 9.07 -6.79
CA LEU A 189 -7.88 8.99 -5.75
C LEU A 189 -9.26 9.39 -6.28
N ARG A 190 -9.36 10.48 -7.05
CA ARG A 190 -10.63 10.90 -7.67
C ARG A 190 -11.18 9.84 -8.61
N GLU A 191 -10.32 9.18 -9.39
CA GLU A 191 -10.77 8.15 -10.32
C GLU A 191 -11.23 6.88 -9.60
N VAL A 192 -10.52 6.45 -8.56
CA VAL A 192 -10.92 5.30 -7.74
C VAL A 192 -12.24 5.59 -7.01
N GLU A 193 -12.41 6.80 -6.45
CA GLU A 193 -13.63 7.24 -5.77
C GLU A 193 -14.86 7.26 -6.69
N ARG A 194 -14.67 7.49 -8.00
CA ARG A 194 -15.78 7.46 -8.97
C ARG A 194 -16.30 6.06 -9.26
N GLN A 195 -15.49 5.02 -9.06
CA GLN A 195 -15.91 3.64 -9.31
C GLN A 195 -16.79 3.12 -8.19
N GLU A 196 -16.38 3.33 -6.93
CA GLU A 196 -17.10 2.88 -5.75
C GLU A 196 -16.98 3.89 -4.60
N PRO A 197 -18.05 4.08 -3.80
CA PRO A 197 -17.97 4.84 -2.56
C PRO A 197 -16.91 4.28 -1.61
N ALA A 198 -16.16 5.17 -0.97
CA ALA A 198 -15.17 4.78 0.02
C ALA A 198 -15.81 4.16 1.27
N VAL A 199 -15.21 3.09 1.79
CA VAL A 199 -15.60 2.49 3.07
C VAL A 199 -14.72 3.06 4.17
N THR A 200 -15.31 3.49 5.27
CA THR A 200 -14.58 4.13 6.37
C THR A 200 -14.47 3.21 7.57
N PHE A 201 -13.28 3.13 8.16
CA PHE A 201 -12.98 2.35 9.35
C PHE A 201 -12.33 3.22 10.43
N PRO A 202 -12.64 3.01 11.72
CA PRO A 202 -11.97 3.71 12.81
C PRO A 202 -10.51 3.23 12.95
N LEU A 203 -9.60 4.14 13.29
CA LEU A 203 -8.20 3.81 13.58
C LEU A 203 -7.97 3.55 15.08
N PRO A 204 -7.06 2.62 15.45
CA PRO A 204 -6.78 2.30 16.87
C PRO A 204 -6.32 3.49 17.71
N ALA A 205 -5.58 4.44 17.11
CA ALA A 205 -5.04 5.61 17.79
C ALA A 205 -5.87 6.89 17.57
N GLY A 206 -7.13 6.74 17.15
CA GLY A 206 -7.99 7.85 16.74
C GLY A 206 -7.80 8.24 15.27
N GLY A 207 -8.84 8.84 14.69
CA GLY A 207 -8.94 9.10 13.26
C GLY A 207 -9.61 7.96 12.48
N VAL A 208 -9.52 8.02 11.16
CA VAL A 208 -10.19 7.09 10.25
C VAL A 208 -9.30 6.64 9.09
N ALA A 209 -9.48 5.40 8.64
CA ALA A 209 -9.01 4.91 7.36
C ALA A 209 -10.17 4.95 6.35
N ARG A 210 -9.99 5.67 5.24
CA ARG A 210 -10.91 5.64 4.10
C ARG A 210 -10.35 4.72 3.03
N VAL A 211 -11.09 3.66 2.69
CA VAL A 211 -10.70 2.62 1.75
C VAL A 211 -11.44 2.84 0.44
N TYR A 212 -10.70 3.28 -0.58
CA TYR A 212 -11.15 3.47 -1.95
C TYR A 212 -10.79 2.23 -2.77
N ARG A 213 -11.71 1.74 -3.60
CA ARG A 213 -11.56 0.45 -4.30
C ARG A 213 -11.89 0.61 -5.78
N ALA A 214 -11.04 0.09 -6.65
CA ALA A 214 -11.23 0.15 -8.10
C ALA A 214 -11.14 -1.24 -8.73
N GLY A 215 -12.11 -1.53 -9.60
CA GLY A 215 -12.23 -2.76 -10.38
C GLY A 215 -11.25 -2.82 -11.56
N SER A 216 -10.75 -1.66 -11.99
CA SER A 216 -9.72 -1.51 -13.00
C SER A 216 -8.66 -0.49 -12.56
N PRO A 217 -7.40 -0.63 -13.01
CA PRO A 217 -6.39 0.40 -12.79
C PRO A 217 -6.89 1.77 -13.28
N PRO A 218 -6.53 2.86 -12.61
CA PRO A 218 -6.91 4.21 -13.02
C PRO A 218 -6.37 4.48 -14.43
N ALA A 219 -7.21 5.03 -15.31
CA ALA A 219 -6.80 5.51 -16.63
C ALA A 219 -6.08 6.87 -16.52
N VAL A 220 -5.10 6.94 -15.62
CA VAL A 220 -4.25 8.12 -15.45
C VAL A 220 -2.97 7.80 -16.20
N ASP A 221 -2.79 8.42 -17.36
CA ASP A 221 -1.56 8.28 -18.13
C ASP A 221 -0.38 8.70 -17.26
N PRO A 222 0.66 7.87 -17.14
CA PRO A 222 1.91 8.32 -16.56
C PRO A 222 2.52 9.35 -17.51
N ILE A 223 2.47 10.63 -17.12
CA ILE A 223 3.12 11.74 -17.83
C ILE A 223 4.64 11.56 -17.81
#